data_AF-T2GJE9-F1
#
_entry.id   AF-T2GJE9-F1
#
_cell.length_a   1.000
_cell.length_b   1.000
_cell.length_c   1.000
_cell.angle_alpha   90.00
_cell.angle_beta   90.00
_cell.angle_gamma   90.00
#
_symmetry.space_group_name_H-M   'P 1'
#
loop_
_entity.id
_entity.type
_entity.pdbx_description
1 polymer ?
#
loop_
_entity_poly.entity_id
_entity_poly.type
_entity_poly.pdbx_seq_one_letter_code
_entity_poly.pdbx_strand_id
1 'polypeptide(L)'
;MLEIRVHEIRGKCPVHREGDRITVDDPEIDLERTDALCTHALSTILHYTTILERNWCPVELGLTVDGDEEHAYMQCVDPGEPYTEGGTVIFQVRRLR
;
A
#
# COMPACT_ATOMS: atom_id res chain seq x y z
N MET A 1 13.39 4.92 -1.21
CA MET A 1 12.67 3.64 -1.10
C MET A 1 11.56 3.61 -0.05
N LEU A 2 10.42 3.02 -0.40
CA LEU A 2 9.29 2.68 0.47
C LEU A 2 9.11 1.16 0.55
N GLU A 3 8.75 0.66 1.72
CA GLU A 3 8.19 -0.69 1.88
C GLU A 3 6.69 -0.58 2.10
N ILE A 4 5.92 -1.29 1.28
CA ILE A 4 4.47 -1.34 1.33
C ILE A 4 4.10 -2.78 1.66
N ARG A 5 3.57 -3.00 2.86
CA ARG A 5 3.19 -4.32 3.35
C ARG A 5 1.68 -4.48 3.32
N VAL A 6 1.21 -5.63 2.88
CA VAL A 6 -0.19 -6.03 3.06
C VAL A 6 -0.43 -6.25 4.55
N HIS A 7 -1.13 -5.30 5.18
CA HIS A 7 -1.38 -5.28 6.62
C HIS A 7 -2.59 -6.13 6.99
N GLU A 8 -3.69 -5.98 6.25
CA GLU A 8 -4.96 -6.66 6.51
C GLU A 8 -5.67 -6.92 5.18
N ILE A 9 -6.33 -8.09 5.06
CA ILE A 9 -7.26 -8.37 3.96
C ILE A 9 -8.66 -8.54 4.54
N ARG A 10 -9.59 -7.66 4.14
CA ARG A 10 -11.02 -7.76 4.48
C ARG A 10 -11.78 -8.38 3.32
N GLY A 11 -12.23 -9.63 3.48
CA GLY A 11 -12.83 -10.41 2.40
C GLY A 11 -11.77 -11.23 1.68
N LYS A 12 -11.72 -11.16 0.33
CA LYS A 12 -10.84 -11.99 -0.48
C LYS A 12 -10.01 -11.16 -1.48
N CYS A 13 -8.71 -11.42 -1.54
CA CYS A 13 -7.85 -10.93 -2.62
C CYS A 13 -7.28 -12.12 -3.41
N PRO A 14 -7.37 -12.15 -4.76
CA PRO A 14 -6.78 -13.22 -5.56
C PRO A 14 -5.28 -13.05 -5.82
N VAL A 15 -4.73 -11.85 -5.57
CA VAL A 15 -3.32 -11.53 -5.85
C VAL A 15 -2.46 -11.56 -4.59
N HIS A 16 -2.94 -10.89 -3.52
CA HIS A 16 -2.17 -10.66 -2.31
C HIS A 16 -2.55 -11.60 -1.17
N ARG A 17 -1.60 -11.80 -0.26
CA ARG A 17 -1.75 -12.42 1.06
C ARG A 17 -1.25 -11.45 2.14
N GLU A 18 -1.76 -11.60 3.35
CA GLU A 18 -1.27 -10.83 4.49
C GLU A 18 0.23 -11.04 4.69
N GLY A 19 0.97 -9.94 4.79
CA GLY A 19 2.41 -9.93 4.92
C GLY A 19 3.19 -9.77 3.62
N ASP A 20 2.57 -9.93 2.44
CA ASP A 20 3.20 -9.66 1.14
C ASP A 20 3.76 -8.23 1.11
N ARG A 21 4.86 -8.05 0.38
CA ARG A 21 5.59 -6.79 0.25
C ARG A 21 5.61 -6.30 -1.18
N ILE A 22 5.55 -4.98 -1.32
CA ILE A 22 5.91 -4.24 -2.53
C ILE A 22 6.98 -3.24 -2.13
N THR A 23 8.09 -3.23 -2.84
CA THR A 23 9.19 -2.29 -2.61
C THR A 23 9.24 -1.29 -3.76
N VAL A 24 9.09 0.00 -3.44
CA VAL A 24 9.16 1.09 -4.43
C VAL A 24 10.43 1.89 -4.16
N ASP A 25 11.22 2.12 -5.19
CA ASP A 25 12.37 3.03 -5.17
C ASP A 25 12.19 4.00 -6.34
N ASP A 26 11.39 5.06 -6.12
CA ASP A 26 10.89 5.97 -7.16
C ASP A 26 12.01 6.36 -8.14
N PRO A 27 11.81 6.13 -9.45
CA PRO A 27 10.56 5.77 -10.13
C PRO A 27 10.32 4.26 -10.34
N GLU A 28 11.16 3.39 -9.76
CA GLU A 28 11.14 1.94 -10.00
C GLU A 28 10.39 1.15 -8.93
N ILE A 29 9.92 -0.04 -9.30
CA ILE A 29 9.48 -1.06 -8.35
C ILE A 29 10.56 -2.13 -8.33
N ASP A 30 11.12 -2.39 -7.15
CA ASP A 30 12.09 -3.45 -6.95
C ASP A 30 11.37 -4.80 -6.97
N LEU A 31 11.48 -5.50 -8.10
CA LEU A 31 10.85 -6.80 -8.33
C LEU A 31 11.50 -7.93 -7.53
N GLU A 32 12.76 -7.81 -7.12
CA GLU A 32 13.43 -8.83 -6.30
C GLU A 32 12.92 -8.81 -4.86
N ARG A 33 12.47 -7.63 -4.39
CA ARG A 33 11.93 -7.41 -3.04
C ARG A 33 10.41 -7.23 -3.00
N THR A 34 9.72 -7.65 -4.06
CA THR A 34 8.27 -7.58 -4.19
C THR A 34 7.68 -8.97 -4.37
N ASP A 35 6.76 -9.36 -3.49
CA ASP A 35 6.16 -10.70 -3.49
C ASP A 35 5.05 -10.83 -4.54
N ALA A 36 4.26 -9.78 -4.74
CA ALA A 36 3.15 -9.76 -5.69
C ALA A 36 2.83 -8.33 -6.16
N LEU A 37 2.29 -8.20 -7.38
CA LEU A 37 1.82 -6.92 -7.92
C LEU A 37 0.40 -7.04 -8.47
N CYS A 38 -0.47 -6.12 -8.04
CA CYS A 38 -1.83 -5.98 -8.54
C CYS A 38 -2.00 -4.64 -9.25
N THR A 39 -2.35 -4.66 -10.53
CA THR A 39 -2.58 -3.43 -11.31
C THR A 39 -3.70 -2.56 -10.74
N HIS A 40 -4.68 -3.15 -10.06
CA HIS A 40 -5.72 -2.40 -9.34
C HIS A 40 -5.19 -1.72 -8.07
N ALA A 41 -4.24 -2.33 -7.34
CA ALA A 41 -3.65 -1.72 -6.15
C ALA A 41 -2.67 -0.60 -6.52
N LEU A 42 -1.98 -0.74 -7.66
CA LEU A 42 -1.03 0.26 -8.14
C LEU A 42 -1.68 1.63 -8.37
N SER A 43 -2.95 1.70 -8.74
CA SER A 43 -3.63 2.99 -8.95
C SER A 43 -3.66 3.85 -7.69
N THR A 44 -3.93 3.26 -6.52
CA THR A 44 -3.87 3.96 -5.22
C THR A 44 -2.43 4.19 -4.79
N ILE A 45 -1.58 3.16 -4.87
CA ILE A 45 -0.20 3.22 -4.37
C ILE A 45 0.59 4.33 -5.08
N LEU A 46 0.55 4.36 -6.42
CA LEU A 46 1.31 5.30 -7.24
C LEU A 46 0.87 6.77 -7.04
N HIS A 47 -0.34 7.00 -6.51
CA HIS A 47 -0.78 8.36 -6.19
C HIS A 47 0.06 9.02 -5.09
N TYR A 48 0.60 8.22 -4.16
CA TYR A 48 1.30 8.71 -2.97
C TYR A 48 2.80 8.39 -2.94
N THR A 49 3.29 7.44 -3.74
CA THR A 49 4.69 6.98 -3.68
C THR A 49 5.69 8.13 -3.82
N THR A 50 5.58 8.95 -4.87
CA THR A 50 6.55 10.02 -5.13
C THR A 50 6.61 11.05 -4.00
N ILE A 51 5.48 11.43 -3.41
CA ILE A 51 5.48 12.40 -2.30
C ILE A 51 6.02 11.76 -1.03
N LEU A 52 5.53 10.60 -0.62
CA LEU A 52 5.96 9.92 0.62
C LEU A 52 7.45 9.56 0.60
N GLU A 53 7.97 9.20 -0.56
CA GLU A 53 9.39 8.88 -0.72
C GLU A 53 10.28 10.12 -0.63
N ARG A 54 9.87 11.25 -1.22
CA ARG A 54 10.65 12.49 -1.18
C ARG A 54 10.51 13.21 0.16
N ASN A 55 9.28 13.37 0.62
CA ASN A 55 8.91 14.02 1.87
C ASN A 55 7.95 13.15 2.66
N TRP A 56 8.43 12.59 3.77
CA TRP A 56 7.61 11.74 4.62
C TRP A 56 6.66 12.61 5.47
N CYS A 57 5.41 12.77 5.03
CA CYS A 57 4.38 13.57 5.71
C CYS A 57 3.00 12.88 5.79
N PRO A 58 2.91 11.63 6.29
CA PRO A 58 1.67 10.86 6.25
C PRO A 58 0.51 11.48 7.06
N VAL A 59 0.81 12.19 8.15
CA VAL A 59 -0.20 12.89 8.96
C VAL A 59 -0.85 14.03 8.16
N GLU A 60 -0.04 14.88 7.52
CA GLU A 60 -0.52 16.00 6.70
C GLU A 60 -1.38 15.53 5.53
N LEU A 61 -1.05 14.36 4.97
CA LEU A 61 -1.80 13.73 3.88
C LEU A 61 -3.05 12.98 4.35
N GLY A 62 -3.30 12.89 5.67
CA GLY A 62 -4.42 12.14 6.23
C GLY A 62 -4.32 10.62 6.01
N LEU A 63 -3.11 10.11 5.85
CA LEU A 63 -2.83 8.68 5.61
C LEU A 63 -2.55 7.91 6.91
N THR A 64 -2.46 8.59 8.04
CA THR A 64 -2.25 7.98 9.35
C THR A 64 -2.92 8.81 10.45
N VAL A 65 -2.86 8.31 11.68
CA VAL A 65 -3.35 8.99 12.88
C VAL A 65 -2.20 9.58 13.69
N ASP A 66 -2.50 10.56 14.56
CA ASP A 66 -1.52 11.09 15.51
C ASP A 66 -0.97 9.96 16.41
N GLY A 67 0.34 9.90 16.57
CA GLY A 67 1.05 8.83 17.29
C GLY A 67 1.44 7.61 16.46
N ASP A 68 1.13 7.57 15.16
CA ASP A 68 1.60 6.55 14.21
C ASP A 68 2.27 7.18 12.96
N GLU A 69 3.10 8.20 13.19
CA GLU A 69 3.70 9.04 12.14
C GLU A 69 4.74 8.31 11.28
N GLU A 70 5.25 7.16 11.75
CA GLU A 70 6.19 6.31 11.01
C GLU A 70 5.50 5.43 9.96
N HIS A 71 4.16 5.41 9.93
CA HIS A 71 3.38 4.64 8.98
C HIS A 71 2.42 5.52 8.17
N ALA A 72 2.10 5.07 6.97
CA ALA A 72 0.97 5.52 6.17
C ALA A 72 0.09 4.31 5.82
N TYR A 73 -1.20 4.52 5.63
CA TYR A 73 -2.13 3.47 5.26
C TYR A 73 -2.86 3.82 3.97
N MET A 74 -2.98 2.83 3.09
CA MET A 74 -3.69 2.94 1.82
C MET A 74 -4.57 1.71 1.63
N GLN A 75 -5.62 1.82 0.81
CA GLN A 75 -6.47 0.67 0.49
C GLN A 75 -6.55 0.43 -1.02
N CYS A 76 -6.71 -0.83 -1.43
CA CYS A 76 -7.03 -1.14 -2.82
C CYS A 76 -8.44 -0.65 -3.19
N VAL A 77 -8.71 -0.52 -4.49
CA VAL A 77 -9.96 0.04 -5.03
C VAL A 77 -11.11 -0.97 -5.18
N ASP A 78 -10.91 -2.24 -4.79
CA ASP A 78 -11.96 -3.25 -4.92
C ASP A 78 -13.08 -2.95 -3.91
N PRO A 79 -14.33 -2.74 -4.37
CA PRO A 79 -15.44 -2.37 -3.51
C PRO A 79 -15.94 -3.50 -2.60
N GLY A 80 -15.60 -4.76 -2.90
CA GLY A 80 -16.11 -5.92 -2.18
C GLY A 80 -17.62 -6.14 -2.32
N GLU A 81 -18.19 -6.96 -1.45
CA GLU A 81 -19.62 -7.27 -1.44
C GLU A 81 -20.49 -6.04 -1.12
N PRO A 82 -21.70 -5.93 -1.74
CA PRO A 82 -22.34 -6.90 -2.62
C PRO A 82 -21.97 -6.75 -4.11
N TYR A 83 -21.01 -5.90 -4.46
CA TYR A 83 -20.72 -5.55 -5.85
C TYR A 83 -19.70 -6.50 -6.50
N THR A 84 -18.79 -7.06 -5.71
CA THR A 84 -17.82 -8.08 -6.13
C THR A 84 -17.72 -9.16 -5.06
N GLU A 85 -17.21 -10.34 -5.42
CA GLU A 85 -16.81 -11.40 -4.47
C GLU A 85 -15.41 -11.16 -3.89
N GLY A 86 -14.83 -9.99 -4.18
CA GLY A 86 -13.50 -9.59 -3.76
C GLY A 86 -13.49 -9.05 -2.34
N GLY A 87 -12.53 -8.17 -2.08
CA GLY A 87 -12.33 -7.60 -0.76
C GLY A 87 -11.29 -6.50 -0.78
N THR A 88 -11.22 -5.76 0.32
CA THR A 88 -10.31 -4.63 0.46
C THR A 88 -9.00 -5.09 1.08
N VAL A 89 -7.90 -4.72 0.44
CA VAL A 89 -6.55 -4.88 0.98
C VAL A 89 -6.13 -3.55 1.61
N ILE A 90 -5.76 -3.58 2.88
CA ILE A 90 -5.15 -2.44 3.57
C ILE A 90 -3.63 -2.62 3.53
N PHE A 91 -2.94 -1.63 2.98
CA PHE A 91 -1.50 -1.56 2.91
C PHE A 91 -0.97 -0.64 4.01
N GLN A 92 0.02 -1.09 4.76
CA GLN A 92 0.83 -0.27 5.65
C GLN A 92 2.14 0.08 4.93
N VAL A 93 2.49 1.35 4.91
CA VAL A 93 3.65 1.89 4.21
C VAL A 93 4.60 2.47 5.22
N ARG A 94 5.90 2.24 5.03
CA ARG A 94 6.96 2.90 5.79
C ARG A 94 8.10 3.29 4.85
N ARG A 95 8.83 4.34 5.22
CA ARG A 95 10.05 4.74 4.50
C ARG A 95 11.22 3.86 4.94
N LEU A 96 11.95 3.31 3.98
CA LEU A 96 13.24 2.66 4.25
C LEU A 96 14.33 3.73 4.20
N ARG A 97 15.16 3.79 5.26
CA ARG A 97 16.32 4.70 5.32
C ARG A 97 17.43 4.25 4.40
#